data_AF-A0A0Q6VU42-F1
#
_entry.id   AF-A0A0Q6VU42-F1
#
_cell.length_a   1.000
_cell.length_b   1.000
_cell.length_c   1.000
_cell.angle_alpha   90.00
_cell.angle_beta   90.00
_cell.angle_gamma   90.00
#
_symmetry.space_group_name_H-M   'P 1'
#
loop_
_entity.id
_entity.type
_entity.pdbx_description
1 polymer ?
#
loop_
_entity_poly.entity_id
_entity_poly.type
_entity_poly.pdbx_seq_one_letter_code
_entity_poly.pdbx_strand_id
1 'polypeptide(L)'
;MNVEAPTATSGESSTSALLARAQQVADQLVSEARLEAERLTADLADLREEARVLKVEAERDRAEAGRARKQAEQVLAGASEEAATIVLDANEQAALLMSSASGARDEQVEAARIEGEKLRAQAHDDAVALRVEAQELRDTAALERTELLEGARGEADATVATAQESAARLVEEARTAGQQHLDSATAEAESLRSTASIDAARMRDEAGLHVEELRRTTGAEVDRMRQAAEELLAAARAESEEKLRHAAEQTEWATRTVESVLAGAATEADSIRKGAHAEAGEHARLVRERAQGVIAAVNARVALEVAEAKQRAEEVAQDAFHAADERRAEARAALEQAQAEAVRIIADATDESERAVERLERRRAEAESGAASLRALVAEEVTRSRAEAAEERRRAREESVAHVAEARAEADRLRESARLALDRARTEIAQLQARRDKIVTELGQWSGVIEALSVPETDASDGPRAGQIAPEPHPFAPEFQPDQETPDA
;
A
#
# COMPACT_ATOMS: atom_id res chain seq x y z
N MET A 1 -128.40 -98.57 20.81
CA MET A 1 -129.68 -98.93 20.16
C MET A 1 -130.68 -97.83 20.44
N ASN A 2 -131.68 -97.66 19.58
CA ASN A 2 -132.82 -96.70 19.66
C ASN A 2 -132.37 -95.22 19.66
N VAL A 3 -132.48 -94.43 18.60
CA VAL A 3 -133.62 -94.16 17.67
C VAL A 3 -134.82 -93.56 18.38
N GLU A 4 -134.98 -92.24 18.27
CA GLU A 4 -136.20 -91.55 17.79
C GLU A 4 -135.89 -90.07 17.47
N ALA A 5 -136.86 -89.32 16.91
CA ALA A 5 -136.71 -87.97 16.33
C ALA A 5 -138.09 -87.23 16.32
N PRO A 6 -138.31 -86.03 15.72
CA PRO A 6 -137.40 -85.03 15.13
C PRO A 6 -137.74 -83.53 15.50
N THR A 7 -137.22 -82.58 14.72
CA THR A 7 -137.72 -81.19 14.44
C THR A 7 -137.57 -80.03 15.45
N ALA A 8 -136.56 -79.18 15.17
CA ALA A 8 -136.67 -77.75 14.82
C ALA A 8 -137.13 -76.67 15.84
N THR A 9 -136.13 -76.00 16.44
CA THR A 9 -135.93 -74.53 16.33
C THR A 9 -134.45 -74.19 16.55
N SER A 10 -133.82 -73.41 15.66
CA SER A 10 -132.40 -73.08 15.74
C SER A 10 -132.12 -71.64 15.29
N GLY A 11 -131.81 -70.75 16.25
CA GLY A 11 -131.50 -69.34 15.97
C GLY A 11 -130.86 -68.57 17.14
N GLU A 12 -131.19 -68.90 18.40
CA GLU A 12 -130.82 -68.07 19.56
C GLU A 12 -129.49 -68.45 20.25
N SER A 13 -128.89 -69.60 19.89
CA SER A 13 -127.62 -70.04 20.50
C SER A 13 -126.36 -69.49 19.80
N SER A 14 -126.46 -68.99 18.57
CA SER A 14 -125.32 -68.41 17.86
C SER A 14 -125.01 -66.98 18.33
N THR A 15 -126.03 -66.19 18.65
CA THR A 15 -125.91 -64.79 19.08
C THR A 15 -125.28 -64.68 20.47
N SER A 16 -125.69 -65.51 21.42
CA SER A 16 -125.10 -65.57 22.77
C SER A 16 -123.65 -66.07 22.74
N ALA A 17 -123.34 -67.08 21.92
CA ALA A 17 -121.97 -67.54 21.72
C ALA A 17 -121.08 -66.50 21.01
N LEU A 18 -121.62 -65.76 20.02
CA LEU A 18 -120.93 -64.63 19.39
C LEU A 18 -120.70 -63.49 20.37
N LEU A 19 -121.65 -63.17 21.24
CA LEU A 19 -121.53 -62.08 22.21
C LEU A 19 -120.50 -62.41 23.31
N ALA A 20 -120.49 -63.65 23.81
CA ALA A 20 -119.46 -64.12 24.73
C ALA A 20 -118.06 -64.13 24.07
N ARG A 21 -117.95 -64.53 22.79
CA ARG A 21 -116.69 -64.51 22.06
C ARG A 21 -116.22 -63.10 21.69
N ALA A 22 -117.15 -62.19 21.40
CA ALA A 22 -116.86 -60.78 21.17
C ALA A 22 -116.39 -60.09 22.46
N GLN A 23 -117.01 -60.41 23.61
CA GLN A 23 -116.55 -59.95 24.92
C GLN A 23 -115.14 -60.49 25.22
N GLN A 24 -114.90 -61.79 25.02
CA GLN A 24 -113.57 -62.40 25.22
C GLN A 24 -112.50 -61.77 24.31
N VAL A 25 -112.82 -61.46 23.05
CA VAL A 25 -111.90 -60.76 22.12
C VAL A 25 -111.71 -59.29 22.52
N ALA A 26 -112.74 -58.61 23.04
CA ALA A 26 -112.61 -57.25 23.55
C ALA A 26 -111.74 -57.19 24.82
N ASP A 27 -111.96 -58.09 25.77
CA ASP A 27 -111.17 -58.21 27.00
C ASP A 27 -109.71 -58.60 26.67
N GLN A 28 -109.51 -59.50 25.69
CA GLN A 28 -108.18 -59.84 25.17
C GLN A 28 -107.50 -58.63 24.53
N LEU A 29 -108.15 -57.91 23.61
CA LEU A 29 -107.61 -56.70 22.99
C LEU A 29 -107.30 -55.59 24.01
N VAL A 30 -108.12 -55.45 25.07
CA VAL A 30 -107.84 -54.53 26.17
C VAL A 30 -106.63 -54.99 27.01
N SER A 31 -106.41 -56.29 27.18
CA SER A 31 -105.20 -56.81 27.84
C SER A 31 -103.95 -56.65 26.98
N GLU A 32 -104.03 -56.89 25.67
CA GLU A 32 -102.94 -56.74 24.71
C GLU A 32 -102.56 -55.27 24.53
N ALA A 33 -103.54 -54.37 24.38
CA ALA A 33 -103.30 -52.93 24.33
C ALA A 33 -102.73 -52.35 25.63
N ARG A 34 -103.09 -52.92 26.80
CA ARG A 34 -102.45 -52.57 28.09
C ARG A 34 -101.00 -53.04 28.15
N LEU A 35 -100.71 -54.30 27.78
CA LEU A 35 -99.35 -54.83 27.74
C LEU A 35 -98.45 -54.07 26.74
N GLU A 36 -98.98 -53.67 25.59
CA GLU A 36 -98.24 -52.87 24.62
C GLU A 36 -98.07 -51.40 25.09
N ALA A 37 -99.07 -50.79 25.73
CA ALA A 37 -98.91 -49.48 26.35
C ALA A 37 -97.92 -49.49 27.53
N GLU A 38 -97.91 -50.55 28.34
CA GLU A 38 -96.94 -50.77 29.42
C GLU A 38 -95.53 -50.97 28.85
N ARG A 39 -95.36 -51.77 27.79
CA ARG A 39 -94.07 -51.92 27.10
C ARG A 39 -93.60 -50.59 26.51
N LEU A 40 -94.43 -49.88 25.75
CA LEU A 40 -94.09 -48.58 25.17
C LEU A 40 -93.78 -47.52 26.25
N THR A 41 -94.38 -47.62 27.43
CA THR A 41 -94.06 -46.75 28.58
C THR A 41 -92.71 -47.10 29.20
N ALA A 42 -92.34 -48.39 29.26
CA ALA A 42 -91.01 -48.83 29.65
C ALA A 42 -89.94 -48.41 28.61
N ASP A 43 -90.18 -48.70 27.32
CA ASP A 43 -89.32 -48.27 26.20
C ASP A 43 -89.08 -46.75 26.22
N LEU A 44 -90.10 -45.95 26.59
CA LEU A 44 -90.00 -44.50 26.76
C LEU A 44 -89.36 -44.04 28.08
N ALA A 45 -89.31 -44.89 29.12
CA ALA A 45 -88.57 -44.61 30.35
C ALA A 45 -87.07 -44.85 30.13
N ASP A 46 -86.72 -45.97 29.50
CA ASP A 46 -85.34 -46.34 29.18
C ASP A 46 -84.71 -45.32 28.21
N LEU A 47 -85.38 -44.99 27.10
CA LEU A 47 -84.93 -43.94 26.16
C LEU A 47 -84.76 -42.55 26.82
N ARG A 48 -85.53 -42.24 27.87
CA ARG A 48 -85.39 -40.99 28.62
C ARG A 48 -84.18 -41.00 29.54
N GLU A 49 -83.86 -42.13 30.15
CA GLU A 49 -82.67 -42.27 30.98
C GLU A 49 -81.40 -42.33 30.13
N GLU A 50 -81.41 -43.03 29.00
CA GLU A 50 -80.32 -42.99 27.99
C GLU A 50 -80.05 -41.56 27.52
N ALA A 51 -81.09 -40.81 27.13
CA ALA A 51 -80.95 -39.40 26.74
C ALA A 51 -80.46 -38.51 27.91
N ARG A 52 -80.78 -38.85 29.16
CA ARG A 52 -80.30 -38.14 30.35
C ARG A 52 -78.82 -38.44 30.62
N VAL A 53 -78.38 -39.68 30.45
CA VAL A 53 -76.97 -40.11 30.56
C VAL A 53 -76.14 -39.44 29.47
N LEU A 54 -76.53 -39.58 28.19
CA LEU A 54 -75.84 -38.96 27.06
C LEU A 54 -75.73 -37.44 27.20
N LYS A 55 -76.75 -36.77 27.77
CA LYS A 55 -76.67 -35.34 28.07
C LYS A 55 -75.61 -35.04 29.15
N VAL A 56 -75.55 -35.80 30.23
CA VAL A 56 -74.56 -35.63 31.31
C VAL A 56 -73.14 -35.91 30.81
N GLU A 57 -72.98 -36.88 29.91
CA GLU A 57 -71.70 -37.17 29.24
C GLU A 57 -71.30 -36.03 28.30
N ALA A 58 -72.20 -35.52 27.45
CA ALA A 58 -71.92 -34.38 26.59
C ALA A 58 -71.63 -33.07 27.37
N GLU A 59 -72.26 -32.86 28.53
CA GLU A 59 -71.94 -31.75 29.45
C GLU A 59 -70.57 -31.95 30.11
N ARG A 60 -70.21 -33.18 30.48
CA ARG A 60 -68.89 -33.53 31.01
C ARG A 60 -67.79 -33.30 29.96
N ASP A 61 -67.97 -33.79 28.75
CA ASP A 61 -66.98 -33.71 27.66
C ASP A 61 -66.79 -32.27 27.20
N ARG A 62 -67.87 -31.48 27.09
CA ARG A 62 -67.79 -30.04 26.83
C ARG A 62 -67.04 -29.31 27.94
N ALA A 63 -67.20 -29.73 29.20
CA ALA A 63 -66.42 -29.18 30.32
C ALA A 63 -64.95 -29.66 30.31
N GLU A 64 -64.66 -30.87 29.83
CA GLU A 64 -63.30 -31.42 29.70
C GLU A 64 -62.53 -30.74 28.56
N ALA A 65 -63.13 -30.61 27.38
CA ALA A 65 -62.61 -29.80 26.28
C ALA A 65 -62.40 -28.34 26.70
N GLY A 66 -63.32 -27.76 27.49
CA GLY A 66 -63.19 -26.43 28.06
C GLY A 66 -62.02 -26.28 29.07
N ARG A 67 -61.65 -27.36 29.78
CA ARG A 67 -60.43 -27.40 30.61
C ARG A 67 -59.17 -27.50 29.73
N ALA A 68 -59.16 -28.46 28.80
CA ALA A 68 -58.04 -28.71 27.89
C ALA A 68 -57.69 -27.47 27.06
N ARG A 69 -58.69 -26.76 26.51
CA ARG A 69 -58.47 -25.54 25.73
C ARG A 69 -57.86 -24.41 26.58
N LYS A 70 -58.33 -24.21 27.82
CA LYS A 70 -57.73 -23.24 28.75
C LYS A 70 -56.29 -23.60 29.13
N GLN A 71 -56.00 -24.88 29.31
CA GLN A 71 -54.64 -25.35 29.58
C GLN A 71 -53.72 -25.15 28.37
N ALA A 72 -54.22 -25.38 27.15
CA ALA A 72 -53.49 -25.08 25.91
C ALA A 72 -53.27 -23.56 25.72
N GLU A 73 -54.29 -22.72 25.97
CA GLU A 73 -54.19 -21.25 25.98
C GLU A 73 -53.10 -20.79 26.97
N GLN A 74 -53.04 -21.36 28.17
CA GLN A 74 -52.03 -21.05 29.19
C GLN A 74 -50.62 -21.49 28.79
N VAL A 75 -50.46 -22.71 28.25
CA VAL A 75 -49.16 -23.21 27.75
C VAL A 75 -48.67 -22.36 26.56
N LEU A 76 -49.56 -21.98 25.64
CA LEU A 76 -49.19 -21.15 24.49
C LEU A 76 -48.80 -19.72 24.92
N ALA A 77 -49.48 -19.17 25.93
CA ALA A 77 -49.12 -17.87 26.52
C ALA A 77 -47.74 -17.93 27.20
N GLY A 78 -47.51 -18.92 28.08
CA GLY A 78 -46.22 -19.11 28.75
C GLY A 78 -45.08 -19.33 27.76
N ALA A 79 -45.25 -20.20 26.76
CA ALA A 79 -44.25 -20.42 25.71
C ALA A 79 -43.99 -19.15 24.86
N SER A 80 -44.97 -18.27 24.70
CA SER A 80 -44.80 -16.98 24.01
C SER A 80 -44.03 -15.97 24.87
N GLU A 81 -44.24 -15.97 26.18
CA GLU A 81 -43.53 -15.13 27.16
C GLU A 81 -42.07 -15.60 27.35
N GLU A 82 -41.85 -16.91 27.44
CA GLU A 82 -40.51 -17.52 27.41
C GLU A 82 -39.78 -17.20 26.10
N ALA A 83 -40.42 -17.36 24.95
CA ALA A 83 -39.82 -17.02 23.65
C ALA A 83 -39.48 -15.52 23.53
N ALA A 84 -40.36 -14.63 24.01
CA ALA A 84 -40.08 -13.19 24.05
C ALA A 84 -38.89 -12.86 24.97
N THR A 85 -38.80 -13.54 26.12
CA THR A 85 -37.68 -13.39 27.07
C THR A 85 -36.36 -13.88 26.46
N ILE A 86 -36.35 -15.05 25.82
CA ILE A 86 -35.17 -15.59 25.13
C ILE A 86 -34.72 -14.66 24.00
N VAL A 87 -35.64 -14.05 23.25
CA VAL A 87 -35.31 -13.08 22.20
C VAL A 87 -34.75 -11.78 22.79
N LEU A 88 -35.27 -11.30 23.93
CA LEU A 88 -34.69 -10.14 24.63
C LEU A 88 -33.26 -10.43 25.11
N ASP A 89 -33.07 -11.53 25.85
CA ASP A 89 -31.78 -11.92 26.42
C ASP A 89 -30.73 -12.16 25.32
N ALA A 90 -31.10 -12.82 24.22
CA ALA A 90 -30.23 -12.99 23.06
C ALA A 90 -29.85 -11.66 22.36
N ASN A 91 -30.74 -10.66 22.36
CA ASN A 91 -30.42 -9.33 21.83
C ASN A 91 -29.50 -8.54 22.77
N GLU A 92 -29.68 -8.64 24.10
CA GLU A 92 -28.75 -8.04 25.07
C GLU A 92 -27.36 -8.68 24.99
N GLN A 93 -27.28 -10.02 24.91
CA GLN A 93 -26.03 -10.74 24.69
C GLN A 93 -25.36 -10.34 23.36
N ALA A 94 -26.12 -10.20 22.26
CA ALA A 94 -25.60 -9.74 20.98
C ALA A 94 -25.08 -8.29 21.05
N ALA A 95 -25.78 -7.39 21.76
CA ALA A 95 -25.35 -6.02 21.97
C ALA A 95 -24.07 -5.92 22.82
N LEU A 96 -23.96 -6.74 23.87
CA LEU A 96 -22.74 -6.85 24.69
C LEU A 96 -21.55 -7.39 23.89
N LEU A 97 -21.78 -8.37 23.01
CA LEU A 97 -20.75 -8.90 22.11
C LEU A 97 -20.33 -7.88 21.04
N MET A 98 -21.27 -7.14 20.44
CA MET A 98 -20.94 -6.06 19.50
C MET A 98 -20.22 -4.89 20.19
N SER A 99 -20.60 -4.54 21.41
CA SER A 99 -19.95 -3.49 22.21
C SER A 99 -18.51 -3.87 22.56
N SER A 100 -18.29 -5.07 23.11
CA SER A 100 -16.95 -5.57 23.44
C SER A 100 -16.07 -5.80 22.21
N ALA A 101 -16.62 -6.28 21.10
CA ALA A 101 -15.90 -6.37 19.83
C ALA A 101 -15.52 -5.00 19.26
N SER A 102 -16.36 -3.97 19.44
CA SER A 102 -16.06 -2.59 19.03
C SER A 102 -14.96 -1.98 19.91
N GLY A 103 -15.03 -2.16 21.24
CA GLY A 103 -13.97 -1.76 22.15
C GLY A 103 -12.63 -2.42 21.84
N ALA A 104 -12.62 -3.74 21.63
CA ALA A 104 -11.41 -4.48 21.26
C ALA A 104 -10.85 -4.08 19.88
N ARG A 105 -11.70 -3.67 18.93
CA ARG A 105 -11.27 -3.05 17.67
C ARG A 105 -10.58 -1.72 17.93
N ASP A 106 -11.19 -0.84 18.73
CA ASP A 106 -10.69 0.52 18.95
C ASP A 106 -9.39 0.52 19.78
N GLU A 107 -9.26 -0.40 20.74
CA GLU A 107 -8.01 -0.70 21.43
C GLU A 107 -6.91 -1.17 20.48
N GLN A 108 -7.22 -2.07 19.52
CA GLN A 108 -6.25 -2.53 18.52
C GLN A 108 -5.86 -1.44 17.51
N VAL A 109 -6.81 -0.60 17.11
CA VAL A 109 -6.55 0.55 16.22
C VAL A 109 -5.65 1.56 16.90
N GLU A 110 -5.92 1.96 18.15
CA GLU A 110 -5.07 2.91 18.87
C GLU A 110 -3.70 2.32 19.21
N ALA A 111 -3.62 1.04 19.58
CA ALA A 111 -2.34 0.36 19.77
C ALA A 111 -1.49 0.34 18.49
N ALA A 112 -2.09 0.06 17.33
CA ALA A 112 -1.42 0.12 16.04
C ALA A 112 -1.05 1.57 15.64
N ARG A 113 -1.87 2.56 16.00
CA ARG A 113 -1.61 3.99 15.79
C ARG A 113 -0.38 4.44 16.59
N ILE A 114 -0.29 4.05 17.87
CA ILE A 114 0.84 4.31 18.76
C ILE A 114 2.11 3.58 18.30
N GLU A 115 2.01 2.32 17.87
CA GLU A 115 3.16 1.58 17.30
C GLU A 115 3.67 2.26 16.02
N GLY A 116 2.77 2.69 15.13
CA GLY A 116 3.10 3.43 13.90
C GLY A 116 3.61 4.85 14.15
N GLU A 117 3.20 5.52 15.23
CA GLU A 117 3.82 6.79 15.68
C GLU A 117 5.23 6.56 16.22
N LYS A 118 5.42 5.55 17.07
CA LYS A 118 6.73 5.19 17.62
C LYS A 118 7.72 4.79 16.52
N LEU A 119 7.32 3.96 15.55
CA LEU A 119 8.18 3.55 14.44
C LEU A 119 8.57 4.73 13.54
N ARG A 120 7.66 5.70 13.31
CA ARG A 120 7.96 6.93 12.57
C ARG A 120 8.90 7.86 13.33
N ALA A 121 8.74 7.98 14.65
CA ALA A 121 9.67 8.72 15.50
C ALA A 121 11.08 8.10 15.45
N GLN A 122 11.19 6.78 15.68
CA GLN A 122 12.48 6.08 15.62
C GLN A 122 13.15 6.19 14.24
N ALA A 123 12.40 6.06 13.14
CA ALA A 123 12.95 6.23 11.79
C ALA A 123 13.35 7.69 11.49
N HIS A 124 12.74 8.68 12.14
CA HIS A 124 13.15 10.08 12.05
C HIS A 124 14.44 10.32 12.85
N ASP A 125 14.51 9.83 14.09
CA ASP A 125 15.69 9.93 14.95
C ASP A 125 16.92 9.25 14.30
N ASP A 126 16.75 8.05 13.75
CA ASP A 126 17.77 7.32 12.99
C ASP A 126 18.25 8.12 11.75
N ALA A 127 17.32 8.79 11.03
CA ALA A 127 17.64 9.59 9.86
C ALA A 127 18.34 10.92 10.22
N VAL A 128 18.02 11.52 11.37
CA VAL A 128 18.74 12.68 11.93
C VAL A 128 20.15 12.27 12.36
N ALA A 129 20.29 11.16 13.10
CA ALA A 129 21.58 10.64 13.55
C ALA A 129 22.51 10.31 12.36
N LEU A 130 22.00 9.64 11.32
CA LEU A 130 22.78 9.33 10.11
C LEU A 130 23.21 10.60 9.34
N ARG A 131 22.42 11.68 9.39
CA ARG A 131 22.78 12.98 8.80
C ARG A 131 23.85 13.70 9.61
N VAL A 132 23.82 13.60 10.94
CA VAL A 132 24.90 14.12 11.81
C VAL A 132 26.19 13.36 11.57
N GLU A 133 26.17 12.02 11.57
CA GLU A 133 27.35 11.18 11.26
C GLU A 133 27.95 11.53 9.88
N ALA A 134 27.10 11.67 8.85
CA ALA A 134 27.54 12.04 7.51
C ALA A 134 28.13 13.47 7.44
N GLN A 135 27.65 14.39 8.28
CA GLN A 135 28.14 15.75 8.39
C GLN A 135 29.49 15.81 9.13
N GLU A 136 29.62 15.11 10.26
CA GLU A 136 30.88 14.98 11.01
C GLU A 136 31.99 14.37 10.14
N LEU A 137 31.67 13.31 9.37
CA LEU A 137 32.58 12.69 8.41
C LEU A 137 32.99 13.65 7.28
N ARG A 138 32.06 14.47 6.78
CA ARG A 138 32.34 15.48 5.74
C ARG A 138 33.28 16.56 6.27
N ASP A 139 33.04 17.04 7.48
CA ASP A 139 33.78 18.15 8.05
C ASP A 139 35.16 17.70 8.53
N THR A 140 35.28 16.48 9.06
CA THR A 140 36.57 15.81 9.31
C THR A 140 37.40 15.71 8.02
N ALA A 141 36.80 15.21 6.94
CA ALA A 141 37.48 15.13 5.63
C ALA A 141 37.83 16.51 5.05
N ALA A 142 37.07 17.56 5.38
CA ALA A 142 37.37 18.94 4.99
C ALA A 142 38.54 19.54 5.78
N LEU A 143 38.68 19.20 7.07
CA LEU A 143 39.82 19.53 7.92
C LEU A 143 41.09 18.81 7.45
N GLU A 144 41.07 17.48 7.33
CA GLU A 144 42.21 16.68 6.82
C GLU A 144 42.73 17.21 5.48
N ARG A 145 41.81 17.51 4.54
CA ARG A 145 42.16 18.12 3.24
C ARG A 145 42.84 19.48 3.39
N THR A 146 42.43 20.28 4.37
CA THR A 146 42.99 21.62 4.61
C THR A 146 44.38 21.51 5.22
N GLU A 147 44.58 20.67 6.24
CA GLU A 147 45.88 20.37 6.84
C GLU A 147 46.87 19.83 5.80
N LEU A 148 46.44 18.91 4.93
CA LEU A 148 47.27 18.38 3.84
C LEU A 148 47.68 19.45 2.82
N LEU A 149 46.79 20.40 2.51
CA LEU A 149 47.09 21.50 1.58
C LEU A 149 48.00 22.57 2.22
N GLU A 150 47.88 22.82 3.53
CA GLU A 150 48.75 23.74 4.25
C GLU A 150 50.14 23.15 4.50
N GLY A 151 50.23 21.86 4.86
CA GLY A 151 51.49 21.12 4.92
C GLY A 151 52.22 21.11 3.57
N ALA A 152 51.52 20.79 2.47
CA ALA A 152 52.10 20.81 1.13
C ALA A 152 52.55 22.21 0.68
N ARG A 153 51.91 23.30 1.16
CA ARG A 153 52.37 24.68 0.96
C ARG A 153 53.63 24.97 1.77
N GLY A 154 53.65 24.62 3.06
CA GLY A 154 54.82 24.81 3.93
C GLY A 154 56.07 24.06 3.41
N GLU A 155 55.91 22.83 2.91
CA GLU A 155 56.97 22.10 2.23
C GLU A 155 57.47 22.82 0.96
N ALA A 156 56.54 23.35 0.15
CA ALA A 156 56.89 24.05 -1.08
C ALA A 156 57.61 25.38 -0.80
N ASP A 157 57.12 26.19 0.14
CA ASP A 157 57.72 27.46 0.53
C ASP A 157 59.11 27.25 1.16
N ALA A 158 59.27 26.23 2.01
CA ALA A 158 60.58 25.85 2.55
C ALA A 158 61.55 25.39 1.45
N THR A 159 61.08 24.56 0.49
CA THR A 159 61.89 24.13 -0.66
C THR A 159 62.33 25.32 -1.50
N VAL A 160 61.44 26.28 -1.76
CA VAL A 160 61.75 27.51 -2.50
C VAL A 160 62.76 28.36 -1.74
N ALA A 161 62.64 28.52 -0.42
CA ALA A 161 63.60 29.27 0.38
C ALA A 161 65.02 28.66 0.34
N THR A 162 65.16 27.34 0.58
CA THR A 162 66.47 26.65 0.50
C THR A 162 67.08 26.70 -0.90
N ALA A 163 66.25 26.67 -1.95
CA ALA A 163 66.71 26.78 -3.33
C ALA A 163 67.13 28.23 -3.69
N GLN A 164 66.43 29.25 -3.18
CA GLN A 164 66.83 30.66 -3.30
C GLN A 164 68.14 30.96 -2.59
N GLU A 165 68.31 30.46 -1.35
CA GLU A 165 69.57 30.56 -0.60
C GLU A 165 70.74 29.90 -1.36
N SER A 166 70.51 28.71 -1.91
CA SER A 166 71.52 27.99 -2.69
C SER A 166 71.86 28.70 -4.01
N ALA A 167 70.87 29.26 -4.71
CA ALA A 167 71.10 30.06 -5.92
C ALA A 167 71.85 31.37 -5.60
N ALA A 168 71.55 32.04 -4.49
CA ALA A 168 72.25 33.25 -4.06
C ALA A 168 73.74 32.95 -3.76
N ARG A 169 74.02 31.85 -3.04
CA ARG A 169 75.37 31.35 -2.79
C ARG A 169 76.14 31.08 -4.09
N LEU A 170 75.56 30.32 -5.02
CA LEU A 170 76.18 30.00 -6.32
C LEU A 170 76.50 31.27 -7.14
N VAL A 171 75.66 32.31 -7.05
CA VAL A 171 75.91 33.59 -7.70
C VAL A 171 77.08 34.34 -7.07
N GLU A 172 77.25 34.33 -5.75
CA GLU A 172 78.42 34.94 -5.09
C GLU A 172 79.71 34.14 -5.31
N GLU A 173 79.63 32.80 -5.33
CA GLU A 173 80.75 31.91 -5.67
C GLU A 173 81.20 32.16 -7.12
N ALA A 174 80.28 32.20 -8.09
CA ALA A 174 80.56 32.50 -9.49
C ALA A 174 81.07 33.95 -9.71
N ARG A 175 80.58 34.93 -8.95
CA ARG A 175 81.13 36.30 -8.93
C ARG A 175 82.57 36.32 -8.44
N THR A 176 82.87 35.59 -7.37
CA THR A 176 84.20 35.51 -6.77
C THR A 176 85.20 34.83 -7.71
N ALA A 177 84.84 33.68 -8.29
CA ALA A 177 85.66 32.98 -9.29
C ALA A 177 85.85 33.82 -10.57
N GLY A 178 84.77 34.48 -11.04
CA GLY A 178 84.83 35.39 -12.19
C GLY A 178 85.79 36.56 -11.98
N GLN A 179 85.80 37.16 -10.79
CA GLN A 179 86.76 38.21 -10.44
C GLN A 179 88.19 37.67 -10.38
N GLN A 180 88.43 36.50 -9.77
CA GLN A 180 89.75 35.86 -9.72
C GLN A 180 90.29 35.55 -11.12
N HIS A 181 89.45 35.06 -12.04
CA HIS A 181 89.84 34.85 -13.44
C HIS A 181 90.17 36.17 -14.17
N LEU A 182 89.43 37.25 -13.92
CA LEU A 182 89.72 38.58 -14.48
C LEU A 182 91.03 39.16 -13.94
N ASP A 183 91.29 39.03 -12.65
CA ASP A 183 92.52 39.49 -12.00
C ASP A 183 93.73 38.71 -12.52
N SER A 184 93.61 37.38 -12.63
CA SER A 184 94.63 36.48 -13.18
C SER A 184 94.93 36.81 -14.66
N ALA A 185 93.90 36.86 -15.51
CA ALA A 185 94.07 37.19 -16.93
C ALA A 185 94.63 38.62 -17.14
N THR A 186 94.34 39.55 -16.23
CA THR A 186 94.94 40.90 -16.24
C THR A 186 96.44 40.83 -15.93
N ALA A 187 96.84 40.07 -14.90
CA ALA A 187 98.24 39.86 -14.54
C ALA A 187 99.04 39.12 -15.64
N GLU A 188 98.45 38.09 -16.27
CA GLU A 188 99.03 37.43 -17.44
C GLU A 188 99.20 38.39 -18.61
N ALA A 189 98.18 39.20 -18.91
CA ALA A 189 98.24 40.19 -19.97
C ALA A 189 99.27 41.30 -19.68
N GLU A 190 99.53 41.64 -18.41
CA GLU A 190 100.61 42.54 -18.01
C GLU A 190 101.99 41.90 -18.16
N SER A 191 102.14 40.64 -17.77
CA SER A 191 103.36 39.84 -17.98
C SER A 191 103.71 39.72 -19.48
N LEU A 192 102.71 39.42 -20.32
CA LEU A 192 102.85 39.37 -21.78
C LEU A 192 103.18 40.74 -22.38
N ARG A 193 102.52 41.83 -21.94
CA ARG A 193 102.87 43.21 -22.37
C ARG A 193 104.29 43.58 -21.99
N SER A 194 104.74 43.21 -20.79
CA SER A 194 106.10 43.45 -20.30
C SER A 194 107.13 42.69 -21.15
N THR A 195 106.92 41.38 -21.33
CA THR A 195 107.78 40.51 -22.14
C THR A 195 107.86 40.99 -23.60
N ALA A 196 106.73 41.29 -24.23
CA ALA A 196 106.67 41.80 -25.59
C ALA A 196 107.32 43.19 -25.72
N SER A 197 107.30 44.03 -24.68
CA SER A 197 108.01 45.32 -24.67
C SER A 197 109.53 45.14 -24.62
N ILE A 198 110.01 44.18 -23.81
CA ILE A 198 111.43 43.80 -23.72
C ILE A 198 111.91 43.21 -25.06
N ASP A 199 111.18 42.26 -25.63
CA ASP A 199 111.52 41.68 -26.93
C ASP A 199 111.41 42.70 -28.07
N ALA A 200 110.42 43.59 -28.07
CA ALA A 200 110.34 44.68 -29.05
C ALA A 200 111.47 45.71 -28.88
N ALA A 201 112.03 45.90 -27.68
CA ALA A 201 113.25 46.70 -27.49
C ALA A 201 114.47 45.97 -28.07
N ARG A 202 114.66 44.70 -27.69
CA ARG A 202 115.73 43.83 -28.21
C ARG A 202 115.72 43.73 -29.74
N MET A 203 114.55 43.55 -30.36
CA MET A 203 114.40 43.55 -31.82
C MET A 203 114.69 44.91 -32.45
N ARG A 204 114.43 46.03 -31.77
CA ARG A 204 114.83 47.36 -32.26
C ARG A 204 116.34 47.58 -32.19
N ASP A 205 117.01 47.06 -31.17
CA ASP A 205 118.47 47.10 -31.06
C ASP A 205 119.13 46.19 -32.10
N GLU A 206 118.66 44.95 -32.23
CA GLU A 206 119.09 44.00 -33.28
C GLU A 206 118.85 44.57 -34.70
N ALA A 207 117.68 45.16 -34.95
CA ALA A 207 117.38 45.83 -36.22
C ALA A 207 118.21 47.11 -36.42
N GLY A 208 118.56 47.85 -35.36
CA GLY A 208 119.47 48.99 -35.43
C GLY A 208 120.87 48.58 -35.91
N LEU A 209 121.41 47.50 -35.34
CA LEU A 209 122.66 46.89 -35.79
C LEU A 209 122.57 46.41 -37.26
N HIS A 210 121.45 45.78 -37.64
CA HIS A 210 121.21 45.36 -39.02
C HIS A 210 121.05 46.53 -39.99
N VAL A 211 120.45 47.66 -39.59
CA VAL A 211 120.30 48.86 -40.41
C VAL A 211 121.63 49.57 -40.62
N GLU A 212 122.54 49.60 -39.63
CA GLU A 212 123.89 50.14 -39.84
C GLU A 212 124.73 49.24 -40.76
N GLU A 213 124.64 47.91 -40.62
CA GLU A 213 125.29 46.98 -41.56
C GLU A 213 124.66 47.07 -42.98
N LEU A 214 123.35 47.26 -43.08
CA LEU A 214 122.66 47.46 -44.35
C LEU A 214 122.99 48.83 -44.96
N ARG A 215 123.18 49.89 -44.17
CA ARG A 215 123.71 51.19 -44.64
C ARG A 215 125.13 51.03 -45.18
N ARG A 216 125.99 50.30 -44.45
CA ARG A 216 127.37 50.02 -44.83
C ARG A 216 127.48 49.24 -46.15
N THR A 217 126.51 48.39 -46.46
CA THR A 217 126.48 47.57 -47.69
C THR A 217 125.68 48.20 -48.84
N THR A 218 124.50 48.77 -48.58
CA THR A 218 123.69 49.46 -49.61
C THR A 218 124.26 50.81 -50.02
N GLY A 219 125.04 51.48 -49.18
CA GLY A 219 125.88 52.60 -49.63
C GLY A 219 126.78 52.18 -50.79
N ALA A 220 127.40 51.00 -50.69
CA ALA A 220 128.21 50.41 -51.76
C ALA A 220 127.38 49.74 -52.90
N GLU A 221 126.06 49.92 -52.94
CA GLU A 221 125.14 49.31 -53.93
C GLU A 221 124.29 50.36 -54.67
N VAL A 222 123.82 51.42 -53.99
CA VAL A 222 123.14 52.57 -54.61
C VAL A 222 124.09 53.35 -55.53
N ASP A 223 125.37 53.40 -55.19
CA ASP A 223 126.46 53.88 -56.06
C ASP A 223 126.57 53.09 -57.39
N ARG A 224 125.98 51.88 -57.46
CA ARG A 224 125.83 51.08 -58.69
C ARG A 224 124.46 51.30 -59.35
N MET A 225 123.37 51.18 -58.60
CA MET A 225 122.00 51.13 -59.15
C MET A 225 121.43 52.46 -59.64
N ARG A 226 122.03 53.61 -59.32
CA ARG A 226 121.60 54.91 -59.88
C ARG A 226 121.87 55.05 -61.39
N GLN A 227 122.48 54.04 -62.01
CA GLN A 227 122.83 53.94 -63.43
C GLN A 227 121.67 53.36 -64.30
N ALA A 228 120.42 53.52 -63.85
CA ALA A 228 119.23 52.84 -64.38
C ALA A 228 118.42 53.65 -65.43
N ALA A 229 117.13 53.34 -65.61
CA ALA A 229 116.24 53.90 -66.63
C ALA A 229 114.91 54.44 -66.05
N GLU A 230 114.13 55.13 -66.88
CA GLU A 230 113.03 56.02 -66.52
C GLU A 230 111.84 55.81 -67.52
N GLU A 231 110.67 55.29 -67.09
CA GLU A 231 109.68 54.61 -67.99
C GLU A 231 108.17 55.07 -67.93
N LEU A 232 107.20 54.15 -68.06
CA LEU A 232 105.89 54.34 -68.75
C LEU A 232 104.66 53.70 -68.03
N LEU A 233 103.41 54.13 -68.32
CA LEU A 233 102.15 53.62 -67.70
C LEU A 233 100.85 53.92 -68.50
N ALA A 234 99.71 53.43 -67.96
CA ALA A 234 98.31 53.96 -68.04
C ALA A 234 97.27 53.46 -69.12
N ALA A 235 96.31 52.60 -68.70
CA ALA A 235 95.00 52.36 -69.35
C ALA A 235 93.96 51.66 -68.42
N ALA A 236 92.66 52.01 -68.49
CA ALA A 236 91.51 51.28 -67.85
C ALA A 236 90.11 51.82 -68.30
N ARG A 237 89.03 51.00 -68.27
CA ARG A 237 87.59 51.40 -68.44
C ARG A 237 86.61 50.33 -67.86
N ALA A 238 85.27 50.52 -67.99
CA ALA A 238 84.20 49.63 -67.48
C ALA A 238 82.86 49.75 -68.28
N GLU A 239 81.82 48.95 -67.93
CA GLU A 239 80.57 48.64 -68.67
C GLU A 239 79.38 48.34 -67.71
N SER A 240 78.13 48.78 -67.98
CA SER A 240 76.90 48.39 -67.21
C SER A 240 75.57 49.00 -67.75
N GLU A 241 74.41 48.30 -67.72
CA GLU A 241 73.09 48.99 -67.52
C GLU A 241 71.81 48.15 -67.20
N GLU A 242 71.66 46.90 -67.67
CA GLU A 242 70.30 46.33 -67.91
C GLU A 242 69.42 46.07 -66.67
N LYS A 243 68.10 46.34 -66.80
CA LYS A 243 67.13 46.55 -65.71
C LYS A 243 65.77 45.87 -65.93
N LEU A 244 65.15 45.50 -64.81
CA LEU A 244 63.70 45.58 -64.47
C LEU A 244 62.64 45.08 -65.47
N ARG A 245 61.68 44.27 -64.96
CA ARG A 245 60.27 44.50 -65.34
C ARG A 245 59.20 44.07 -64.32
N HIS A 246 58.80 42.80 -64.30
CA HIS A 246 57.40 42.47 -63.99
C HIS A 246 57.09 42.15 -62.52
N ALA A 247 56.13 42.90 -61.98
CA ALA A 247 55.18 42.48 -60.97
C ALA A 247 53.80 43.07 -61.35
N ALA A 248 52.72 42.30 -61.24
CA ALA A 248 51.34 42.77 -61.40
C ALA A 248 50.32 41.76 -60.81
N GLU A 249 49.18 42.30 -60.36
CA GLU A 249 47.86 41.64 -60.27
C GLU A 249 47.71 40.36 -59.40
N GLN A 250 47.63 40.61 -58.09
CA GLN A 250 46.54 40.04 -57.27
C GLN A 250 45.29 40.93 -57.42
N THR A 251 44.09 40.35 -57.30
CA THR A 251 42.86 40.90 -56.65
C THR A 251 41.66 40.00 -57.00
N GLU A 252 40.55 39.92 -56.25
CA GLU A 252 40.29 39.91 -54.80
C GLU A 252 38.78 39.56 -54.60
N TRP A 253 38.31 39.48 -53.36
CA TRP A 253 36.96 39.94 -52.93
C TRP A 253 35.70 39.27 -53.57
N ALA A 254 35.10 38.23 -52.97
CA ALA A 254 34.32 38.19 -51.71
C ALA A 254 32.84 38.63 -51.80
N THR A 255 31.96 37.66 -52.03
CA THR A 255 30.50 37.71 -51.74
C THR A 255 30.15 36.42 -50.98
N ARG A 256 30.25 36.37 -49.64
CA ARG A 256 29.35 36.95 -48.60
C ARG A 256 28.05 36.16 -48.44
N THR A 257 27.96 35.50 -47.29
CA THR A 257 26.84 34.69 -46.77
C THR A 257 25.48 35.39 -46.78
N VAL A 258 24.45 34.69 -47.29
CA VAL A 258 23.03 34.89 -46.95
C VAL A 258 22.30 33.53 -47.05
N GLU A 259 21.09 33.44 -46.49
CA GLU A 259 20.07 32.39 -46.68
C GLU A 259 20.43 30.97 -46.15
N SER A 260 19.93 30.46 -45.01
CA SER A 260 18.58 30.41 -44.39
C SER A 260 17.66 29.32 -45.00
N VAL A 261 16.69 28.69 -44.31
CA VAL A 261 15.96 29.02 -43.06
C VAL A 261 15.19 27.78 -42.47
N LEU A 262 14.51 27.95 -41.32
CA LEU A 262 13.44 27.12 -40.68
C LEU A 262 13.85 25.79 -39.99
N ALA A 263 13.38 25.38 -38.79
CA ALA A 263 12.41 25.85 -37.76
C ALA A 263 10.92 25.42 -37.82
N GLY A 264 10.34 25.11 -36.64
CA GLY A 264 8.97 24.61 -36.36
C GLY A 264 8.98 23.20 -35.70
N ALA A 265 8.37 22.85 -34.56
CA ALA A 265 7.17 23.27 -33.79
C ALA A 265 5.81 22.79 -34.38
N ALA A 266 4.80 22.36 -33.62
CA ALA A 266 4.67 21.86 -32.23
C ALA A 266 3.26 21.25 -31.99
N THR A 267 3.06 20.45 -30.92
CA THR A 267 1.76 20.02 -30.30
C THR A 267 0.73 19.23 -31.13
N GLU A 268 0.08 18.23 -30.50
CA GLU A 268 -1.32 18.27 -30.05
C GLU A 268 -1.62 17.01 -29.18
N ALA A 269 -2.79 16.90 -28.55
CA ALA A 269 -3.15 15.82 -27.61
C ALA A 269 -4.48 15.13 -28.00
N ASP A 270 -4.64 13.84 -27.68
CA ASP A 270 -5.95 13.16 -27.74
C ASP A 270 -6.14 12.05 -26.68
N SER A 271 -7.43 11.78 -26.43
CA SER A 271 -8.16 10.74 -25.72
C SER A 271 -7.46 9.81 -24.69
N ILE A 272 -7.88 9.69 -23.42
CA ILE A 272 -9.20 9.66 -22.72
C ILE A 272 -9.80 8.24 -22.53
N ARG A 273 -9.93 7.87 -21.24
CA ARG A 273 -10.87 6.92 -20.58
C ARG A 273 -11.14 5.55 -21.23
N LYS A 274 -10.93 4.49 -20.42
CA LYS A 274 -11.83 3.33 -20.32
C LYS A 274 -11.79 2.76 -18.90
N GLY A 275 -12.93 2.28 -18.42
CA GLY A 275 -13.14 1.77 -17.06
C GLY A 275 -14.10 0.58 -17.05
N ALA A 276 -14.34 0.03 -15.86
CA ALA A 276 -14.98 -1.27 -15.64
C ALA A 276 -16.41 -1.44 -16.21
N HIS A 277 -16.78 -2.70 -16.42
CA HIS A 277 -18.16 -3.18 -16.54
C HIS A 277 -18.54 -4.00 -15.30
N ALA A 278 -19.83 -4.07 -15.03
CA ALA A 278 -20.47 -4.97 -14.07
C ALA A 278 -21.67 -5.66 -14.76
N GLU A 279 -22.18 -6.74 -14.16
CA GLU A 279 -23.40 -7.43 -14.63
C GLU A 279 -24.48 -7.44 -13.54
N ALA A 280 -25.73 -7.62 -13.97
CA ALA A 280 -26.93 -7.61 -13.15
C ALA A 280 -27.87 -8.74 -13.59
N GLY A 281 -28.82 -9.12 -12.73
CA GLY A 281 -29.71 -10.26 -12.98
C GLY A 281 -30.88 -9.95 -13.92
N GLU A 282 -31.41 -11.02 -14.52
CA GLU A 282 -32.71 -11.04 -15.20
C GLU A 282 -33.41 -12.36 -14.85
N HIS A 283 -34.53 -12.30 -14.11
CA HIS A 283 -35.75 -12.94 -14.60
C HIS A 283 -36.99 -12.38 -13.88
N ALA A 284 -37.58 -11.35 -14.47
CA ALA A 284 -39.00 -11.11 -14.26
C ALA A 284 -39.84 -11.93 -15.28
N ARG A 285 -41.15 -12.06 -14.99
CA ARG A 285 -42.22 -12.10 -15.99
C ARG A 285 -42.38 -13.36 -16.90
N LEU A 286 -42.70 -14.50 -16.28
CA LEU A 286 -43.56 -15.61 -16.80
C LEU A 286 -43.99 -16.44 -15.57
N VAL A 287 -45.24 -16.88 -15.34
CA VAL A 287 -46.47 -17.01 -16.17
C VAL A 287 -47.69 -16.47 -15.37
N ARG A 288 -48.76 -15.95 -16.04
CA ARG A 288 -49.95 -15.36 -15.37
C ARG A 288 -51.30 -15.68 -16.07
N GLU A 289 -51.75 -16.95 -16.19
CA GLU A 289 -52.94 -17.32 -17.02
C GLU A 289 -53.80 -18.62 -16.59
N ARG A 290 -55.10 -18.55 -16.00
CA ARG A 290 -56.39 -19.47 -15.99
C ARG A 290 -57.25 -19.87 -14.63
N ALA A 291 -58.64 -20.12 -14.55
CA ALA A 291 -59.56 -20.57 -13.34
C ALA A 291 -61.18 -20.89 -13.47
N GLN A 292 -62.00 -21.53 -12.52
CA GLN A 292 -63.57 -21.76 -12.49
C GLN A 292 -64.40 -22.35 -11.18
N GLY A 293 -65.80 -22.58 -11.09
CA GLY A 293 -66.70 -23.17 -9.94
C GLY A 293 -68.33 -23.39 -10.04
N VAL A 294 -69.16 -24.03 -9.08
CA VAL A 294 -70.71 -24.32 -9.09
C VAL A 294 -71.63 -24.65 -7.75
N ILE A 295 -72.90 -25.26 -7.71
CA ILE A 295 -74.05 -25.22 -6.63
C ILE A 295 -75.15 -26.44 -6.43
N ALA A 296 -76.18 -26.48 -5.47
CA ALA A 296 -77.22 -27.61 -5.10
C ALA A 296 -78.67 -27.33 -4.35
N ALA A 297 -79.61 -28.31 -3.98
CA ALA A 297 -81.04 -28.19 -3.33
C ALA A 297 -81.85 -29.47 -2.67
N VAL A 298 -83.17 -29.42 -2.15
CA VAL A 298 -84.12 -30.59 -1.64
C VAL A 298 -85.54 -30.29 -0.86
N ASN A 299 -86.46 -31.26 -0.38
CA ASN A 299 -87.90 -31.11 0.24
C ASN A 299 -88.79 -32.39 0.80
N ALA A 300 -90.00 -32.32 1.52
CA ALA A 300 -91.10 -33.40 1.78
C ALA A 300 -92.23 -33.32 2.99
N ARG A 301 -93.37 -34.15 3.12
CA ARG A 301 -94.40 -34.33 4.30
C ARG A 301 -95.43 -35.60 4.47
N VAL A 302 -96.72 -35.54 5.02
CA VAL A 302 -97.52 -36.60 5.88
C VAL A 302 -99.10 -36.99 5.70
N ALA A 303 -99.97 -37.38 6.72
CA ALA A 303 -101.13 -38.44 6.77
C ALA A 303 -102.70 -38.18 7.17
N LEU A 304 -103.49 -39.09 7.90
CA LEU A 304 -104.99 -39.46 7.68
C LEU A 304 -106.27 -39.50 8.72
N GLU A 305 -106.89 -40.63 9.27
CA GLU A 305 -108.42 -40.98 9.31
C GLU A 305 -109.36 -41.17 10.64
N VAL A 306 -110.34 -42.16 10.82
CA VAL A 306 -111.52 -42.21 11.86
C VAL A 306 -112.06 -43.55 12.60
N ALA A 307 -112.38 -43.57 13.96
CA ALA A 307 -113.21 -44.43 14.86
C ALA A 307 -113.48 -43.60 16.17
N GLU A 308 -114.40 -43.95 17.10
CA GLU A 308 -114.89 -42.97 18.13
C GLU A 308 -114.02 -42.92 19.43
N ALA A 309 -114.41 -43.56 20.53
CA ALA A 309 -113.55 -43.82 21.69
C ALA A 309 -112.39 -44.76 21.37
N LYS A 310 -112.51 -45.46 20.23
CA LYS A 310 -111.41 -46.10 19.52
C LYS A 310 -110.55 -45.15 18.72
N GLN A 311 -110.86 -43.87 18.46
CA GLN A 311 -109.81 -42.86 18.20
C GLN A 311 -109.46 -41.98 19.38
N ARG A 312 -110.33 -41.69 20.34
CA ARG A 312 -109.81 -41.29 21.66
C ARG A 312 -108.97 -42.40 22.35
N ALA A 313 -108.76 -43.54 21.68
CA ALA A 313 -107.68 -44.50 21.89
C ALA A 313 -106.73 -44.71 20.66
N GLU A 314 -107.17 -44.67 19.39
CA GLU A 314 -106.31 -44.77 18.18
C GLU A 314 -105.80 -43.42 17.66
N GLU A 315 -106.50 -42.28 17.75
CA GLU A 315 -105.88 -40.93 17.84
C GLU A 315 -105.07 -40.82 19.13
N VAL A 316 -105.52 -41.21 20.33
CA VAL A 316 -104.62 -41.06 21.51
C VAL A 316 -103.39 -41.95 21.41
N ALA A 317 -103.47 -43.11 20.75
CA ALA A 317 -102.30 -43.93 20.42
C ALA A 317 -101.55 -43.44 19.18
N GLN A 318 -102.20 -42.87 18.15
CA GLN A 318 -101.52 -42.26 16.99
C GLN A 318 -100.90 -40.92 17.35
N ASP A 319 -101.49 -40.11 18.22
CA ASP A 319 -100.95 -38.89 18.82
C ASP A 319 -99.86 -39.24 19.83
N ALA A 320 -100.00 -40.31 20.61
CA ALA A 320 -98.89 -40.79 21.44
C ALA A 320 -97.75 -41.39 20.60
N PHE A 321 -98.05 -42.06 19.48
CA PHE A 321 -97.06 -42.64 18.57
C PHE A 321 -96.45 -41.59 17.66
N HIS A 322 -97.21 -40.61 17.17
CA HIS A 322 -96.75 -39.44 16.44
C HIS A 322 -95.99 -38.52 17.38
N ALA A 323 -96.45 -38.23 18.60
CA ALA A 323 -95.62 -37.52 19.56
C ALA A 323 -94.38 -38.33 19.96
N ALA A 324 -94.44 -39.66 20.06
CA ALA A 324 -93.25 -40.47 20.32
C ALA A 324 -92.28 -40.50 19.12
N ASP A 325 -92.77 -40.53 17.88
CA ASP A 325 -91.94 -40.54 16.67
C ASP A 325 -91.46 -39.13 16.30
N GLU A 326 -92.25 -38.08 16.54
CA GLU A 326 -91.84 -36.68 16.53
C GLU A 326 -90.77 -36.44 17.60
N ARG A 327 -90.94 -36.90 18.85
CA ARG A 327 -89.88 -36.81 19.87
C ARG A 327 -88.65 -37.66 19.53
N ARG A 328 -88.81 -38.83 18.89
CA ARG A 328 -87.69 -39.63 18.38
C ARG A 328 -87.05 -39.00 17.14
N ALA A 329 -87.76 -38.21 16.35
CA ALA A 329 -87.26 -37.48 15.19
C ALA A 329 -86.55 -36.19 15.63
N GLU A 330 -87.11 -35.44 16.58
CA GLU A 330 -86.44 -34.34 17.28
C GLU A 330 -85.16 -34.84 17.96
N ALA A 331 -85.20 -35.97 18.68
CA ALA A 331 -84.02 -36.54 19.33
C ALA A 331 -82.96 -37.00 18.32
N ARG A 332 -83.37 -37.65 17.21
CA ARG A 332 -82.45 -38.02 16.13
C ARG A 332 -81.86 -36.78 15.44
N ALA A 333 -82.67 -35.78 15.10
CA ALA A 333 -82.22 -34.52 14.51
C ALA A 333 -81.30 -33.73 15.46
N ALA A 334 -81.57 -33.74 16.77
CA ALA A 334 -80.70 -33.12 17.77
C ALA A 334 -79.36 -33.87 17.92
N LEU A 335 -79.35 -35.20 17.82
CA LEU A 335 -78.12 -36.00 17.80
C LEU A 335 -77.33 -35.79 16.50
N GLU A 336 -77.98 -35.80 15.34
CA GLU A 336 -77.36 -35.51 14.04
C GLU A 336 -76.79 -34.08 13.99
N GLN A 337 -77.53 -33.09 14.50
CA GLN A 337 -77.04 -31.71 14.62
C GLN A 337 -75.87 -31.61 15.60
N ALA A 338 -75.95 -32.26 16.77
CA ALA A 338 -74.85 -32.25 17.75
C ALA A 338 -73.58 -32.94 17.20
N GLN A 339 -73.73 -34.02 16.44
CA GLN A 339 -72.62 -34.69 15.75
C GLN A 339 -72.05 -33.80 14.63
N ALA A 340 -72.90 -33.15 13.82
CA ALA A 340 -72.46 -32.23 12.78
C ALA A 340 -71.75 -30.98 13.35
N GLU A 341 -72.22 -30.44 14.49
CA GLU A 341 -71.55 -29.37 15.23
C GLU A 341 -70.22 -29.84 15.82
N ALA A 342 -70.15 -31.04 16.43
CA ALA A 342 -68.92 -31.59 16.96
C ALA A 342 -67.86 -31.84 15.86
N VAL A 343 -68.26 -32.43 14.74
CA VAL A 343 -67.37 -32.63 13.57
C VAL A 343 -66.89 -31.30 13.00
N ARG A 344 -67.77 -30.28 12.92
CA ARG A 344 -67.35 -28.93 12.49
C ARG A 344 -66.37 -28.30 13.47
N ILE A 345 -66.64 -28.34 14.77
CA ILE A 345 -65.75 -27.77 15.81
C ILE A 345 -64.37 -28.44 15.78
N ILE A 346 -64.32 -29.77 15.58
CA ILE A 346 -63.05 -30.49 15.43
C ILE A 346 -62.33 -30.04 14.15
N ALA A 347 -63.01 -29.99 13.01
CA ALA A 347 -62.42 -29.55 11.74
C ALA A 347 -61.89 -28.11 11.80
N ASP A 348 -62.69 -27.17 12.32
CA ASP A 348 -62.32 -25.76 12.48
C ASP A 348 -61.09 -25.61 13.42
N ALA A 349 -61.04 -26.39 14.51
CA ALA A 349 -59.91 -26.36 15.45
C ALA A 349 -58.63 -27.00 14.87
N THR A 350 -58.75 -28.07 14.07
CA THR A 350 -57.62 -28.66 13.35
C THR A 350 -57.08 -27.69 12.30
N ASP A 351 -57.95 -27.10 11.49
CA ASP A 351 -57.61 -26.13 10.44
C ASP A 351 -56.99 -24.83 11.02
N GLU A 352 -57.46 -24.36 12.18
CA GLU A 352 -56.79 -23.25 12.90
C GLU A 352 -55.43 -23.65 13.48
N SER A 353 -55.29 -24.88 14.01
CA SER A 353 -54.03 -25.42 14.53
C SER A 353 -52.98 -25.61 13.43
N GLU A 354 -53.35 -26.20 12.30
CA GLU A 354 -52.45 -26.38 11.13
C GLU A 354 -51.97 -25.02 10.61
N ARG A 355 -52.88 -24.05 10.43
CA ARG A 355 -52.50 -22.67 10.09
C ARG A 355 -51.64 -21.99 11.16
N ALA A 356 -51.77 -22.34 12.44
CA ALA A 356 -50.91 -21.81 13.49
C ALA A 356 -49.49 -22.38 13.38
N VAL A 357 -49.35 -23.70 13.15
CA VAL A 357 -48.06 -24.36 12.89
C VAL A 357 -47.40 -23.78 11.66
N GLU A 358 -48.09 -23.67 10.51
CA GLU A 358 -47.52 -23.07 9.30
C GLU A 358 -47.03 -21.62 9.50
N ARG A 359 -47.67 -20.84 10.38
CA ARG A 359 -47.23 -19.46 10.69
C ARG A 359 -45.98 -19.46 11.56
N LEU A 360 -45.86 -20.39 12.49
CA LEU A 360 -44.68 -20.55 13.34
C LEU A 360 -43.49 -21.09 12.54
N GLU A 361 -43.70 -22.08 11.67
CA GLU A 361 -42.66 -22.63 10.80
C GLU A 361 -42.14 -21.60 9.79
N ARG A 362 -43.03 -20.80 9.17
CA ARG A 362 -42.61 -19.67 8.31
C ARG A 362 -41.79 -18.65 9.07
N ARG A 363 -42.27 -18.17 10.22
CA ARG A 363 -41.51 -17.23 11.08
C ARG A 363 -40.16 -17.79 11.53
N ARG A 364 -40.10 -19.09 11.82
CA ARG A 364 -38.86 -19.78 12.17
C ARG A 364 -37.89 -19.82 10.98
N ALA A 365 -38.36 -20.21 9.79
CA ALA A 365 -37.53 -20.23 8.58
C ALA A 365 -37.05 -18.82 8.18
N GLU A 366 -37.91 -17.81 8.31
CA GLU A 366 -37.57 -16.38 8.13
C GLU A 366 -36.48 -15.94 9.12
N ALA A 367 -36.61 -16.29 10.41
CA ALA A 367 -35.62 -15.98 11.44
C ALA A 367 -34.29 -16.73 11.26
N GLU A 368 -34.32 -18.03 10.94
CA GLU A 368 -33.13 -18.83 10.67
C GLU A 368 -32.39 -18.34 9.41
N SER A 369 -33.14 -17.96 8.36
CA SER A 369 -32.61 -17.34 7.15
C SER A 369 -32.00 -15.96 7.43
N GLY A 370 -32.71 -15.09 8.16
CA GLY A 370 -32.19 -13.78 8.57
C GLY A 370 -30.92 -13.89 9.42
N ALA A 371 -30.90 -14.81 10.39
CA ALA A 371 -29.71 -15.09 11.21
C ALA A 371 -28.57 -15.72 10.41
N ALA A 372 -28.84 -16.48 9.35
CA ALA A 372 -27.82 -16.97 8.42
C ALA A 372 -27.26 -15.82 7.56
N SER A 373 -28.12 -14.95 7.01
CA SER A 373 -27.71 -13.78 6.22
C SER A 373 -26.89 -12.79 7.04
N LEU A 374 -27.29 -12.50 8.29
CA LEU A 374 -26.52 -11.65 9.21
C LEU A 374 -25.15 -12.25 9.53
N ARG A 375 -25.06 -13.57 9.79
CA ARG A 375 -23.78 -14.26 10.00
C ARG A 375 -22.90 -14.22 8.74
N ALA A 376 -23.47 -14.35 7.55
CA ALA A 376 -22.73 -14.24 6.30
C ALA A 376 -22.18 -12.82 6.07
N LEU A 377 -23.00 -11.79 6.27
CA LEU A 377 -22.58 -10.38 6.17
C LEU A 377 -21.49 -10.03 7.19
N VAL A 378 -21.64 -10.43 8.46
CA VAL A 378 -20.62 -10.21 9.49
C VAL A 378 -19.33 -10.97 9.20
N ALA A 379 -19.42 -12.20 8.67
CA ALA A 379 -18.23 -12.94 8.24
C ALA A 379 -17.52 -12.25 7.06
N GLU A 380 -18.26 -11.77 6.06
CA GLU A 380 -17.70 -11.02 4.94
C GLU A 380 -17.02 -9.73 5.42
N GLU A 381 -17.69 -8.92 6.25
CA GLU A 381 -17.16 -7.68 6.81
C GLU A 381 -15.88 -7.91 7.63
N VAL A 382 -15.85 -8.97 8.45
CA VAL A 382 -14.65 -9.37 9.21
C VAL A 382 -13.53 -9.82 8.26
N THR A 383 -13.82 -10.49 7.14
CA THR A 383 -12.78 -10.82 6.15
C THR A 383 -12.28 -9.59 5.39
N ARG A 384 -13.18 -8.64 5.06
CA ARG A 384 -12.85 -7.39 4.36
C ARG A 384 -11.97 -6.50 5.23
N SER A 385 -12.40 -6.20 6.45
CA SER A 385 -11.64 -5.42 7.44
C SER A 385 -10.28 -6.06 7.75
N ARG A 386 -10.18 -7.40 7.84
CA ARG A 386 -8.88 -8.09 7.98
C ARG A 386 -7.98 -7.99 6.76
N ALA A 387 -8.55 -7.95 5.55
CA ALA A 387 -7.80 -7.75 4.31
C ALA A 387 -7.30 -6.30 4.20
N GLU A 388 -8.15 -5.31 4.51
CA GLU A 388 -7.81 -3.88 4.55
C GLU A 388 -6.70 -3.60 5.57
N ALA A 389 -6.85 -4.10 6.81
CA ALA A 389 -5.82 -3.99 7.83
C ALA A 389 -4.54 -4.80 7.51
N ALA A 390 -4.55 -5.72 6.54
CA ALA A 390 -3.35 -6.39 6.04
C ALA A 390 -2.69 -5.61 4.89
N GLU A 391 -3.51 -5.02 4.00
CA GLU A 391 -3.10 -4.12 2.91
C GLU A 391 -2.41 -2.86 3.47
N GLU A 392 -3.01 -2.21 4.46
CA GLU A 392 -2.47 -1.01 5.11
C GLU A 392 -1.14 -1.29 5.82
N ARG A 393 -1.05 -2.39 6.59
CA ARG A 393 0.21 -2.85 7.19
C ARG A 393 1.26 -3.28 6.17
N ARG A 394 0.88 -3.63 4.93
CA ARG A 394 1.84 -3.89 3.85
C ARG A 394 2.35 -2.57 3.27
N ARG A 395 1.47 -1.61 2.96
CA ARG A 395 1.84 -0.28 2.47
C ARG A 395 2.76 0.47 3.43
N ALA A 396 2.42 0.52 4.71
CA ALA A 396 3.27 1.15 5.73
C ALA A 396 4.68 0.51 5.81
N ARG A 397 4.81 -0.79 5.52
CA ARG A 397 6.11 -1.47 5.42
C ARG A 397 6.83 -1.18 4.10
N GLU A 398 6.11 -1.13 2.99
CA GLU A 398 6.65 -0.74 1.67
C GLU A 398 7.20 0.70 1.71
N GLU A 399 6.45 1.63 2.29
CA GLU A 399 6.83 3.04 2.53
C GLU A 399 8.05 3.15 3.47
N SER A 400 8.03 2.44 4.61
CA SER A 400 9.18 2.42 5.54
C SER A 400 10.45 1.88 4.89
N VAL A 401 10.34 0.82 4.07
CA VAL A 401 11.49 0.26 3.33
C VAL A 401 11.95 1.22 2.23
N ALA A 402 11.03 1.93 1.56
CA ALA A 402 11.37 2.94 0.55
C ALA A 402 12.17 4.10 1.16
N HIS A 403 11.73 4.66 2.30
CA HIS A 403 12.47 5.72 2.99
C HIS A 403 13.85 5.27 3.49
N VAL A 404 13.99 4.05 4.02
CA VAL A 404 15.31 3.50 4.41
C VAL A 404 16.21 3.27 3.20
N ALA A 405 15.67 2.87 2.05
CA ALA A 405 16.43 2.74 0.80
C ALA A 405 16.86 4.10 0.24
N GLU A 406 15.98 5.10 0.28
CA GLU A 406 16.25 6.49 -0.14
C GLU A 406 17.35 7.13 0.71
N ALA A 407 17.23 7.05 2.04
CA ALA A 407 18.23 7.58 2.97
C ALA A 407 19.61 6.92 2.81
N ARG A 408 19.65 5.59 2.55
CA ARG A 408 20.90 4.89 2.21
C ARG A 408 21.49 5.38 0.88
N ALA A 409 20.66 5.54 -0.15
CA ALA A 409 21.11 6.07 -1.44
C ALA A 409 21.56 7.54 -1.36
N GLU A 410 20.97 8.37 -0.48
CA GLU A 410 21.48 9.71 -0.14
C GLU A 410 22.85 9.63 0.56
N ALA A 411 22.97 8.82 1.62
CA ALA A 411 24.23 8.66 2.35
C ALA A 411 25.38 8.13 1.47
N ASP A 412 25.11 7.19 0.57
CA ASP A 412 26.15 6.65 -0.33
C ASP A 412 26.55 7.65 -1.42
N ARG A 413 25.63 8.49 -1.93
CA ARG A 413 25.96 9.63 -2.81
C ARG A 413 26.82 10.67 -2.08
N LEU A 414 26.56 10.93 -0.79
CA LEU A 414 27.39 11.81 0.04
C LEU A 414 28.80 11.23 0.25
N ARG A 415 28.91 9.93 0.56
CA ARG A 415 30.19 9.22 0.71
C ARG A 415 31.00 9.19 -0.59
N GLU A 416 30.36 8.99 -1.74
CA GLU A 416 31.01 9.05 -3.05
C GLU A 416 31.51 10.46 -3.37
N SER A 417 30.69 11.49 -3.13
CA SER A 417 31.07 12.90 -3.28
C SER A 417 32.29 13.27 -2.41
N ALA A 418 32.31 12.83 -1.15
CA ALA A 418 33.44 13.03 -0.24
C ALA A 418 34.73 12.33 -0.74
N ARG A 419 34.63 11.08 -1.23
CA ARG A 419 35.77 10.37 -1.82
C ARG A 419 36.31 11.08 -3.06
N LEU A 420 35.43 11.52 -3.97
CA LEU A 420 35.82 12.27 -5.17
C LEU A 420 36.48 13.61 -4.83
N ALA A 421 36.06 14.28 -3.75
CA ALA A 421 36.71 15.49 -3.25
C ALA A 421 38.12 15.22 -2.68
N LEU A 422 38.30 14.13 -1.92
CA LEU A 422 39.59 13.71 -1.38
C LEU A 422 40.56 13.27 -2.49
N ASP A 423 40.10 12.47 -3.47
CA ASP A 423 40.96 12.01 -4.57
C ASP A 423 41.30 13.12 -5.56
N ARG A 424 40.41 14.12 -5.74
CA ARG A 424 40.77 15.40 -6.39
C ARG A 424 41.91 16.09 -5.63
N ALA A 425 41.77 16.29 -4.31
CA ALA A 425 42.79 16.97 -3.51
C ALA A 425 44.14 16.24 -3.53
N ARG A 426 44.14 14.90 -3.43
CA ARG A 426 45.33 14.05 -3.60
C ARG A 426 45.97 14.22 -4.98
N THR A 427 45.16 14.29 -6.04
CA THR A 427 45.65 14.52 -7.41
C THR A 427 46.25 15.91 -7.56
N GLU A 428 45.67 16.94 -6.94
CA GLU A 428 46.19 18.30 -6.93
C GLU A 428 47.51 18.39 -6.15
N ILE A 429 47.62 17.74 -4.98
CA ILE A 429 48.86 17.61 -4.20
C ILE A 429 49.95 16.89 -5.02
N ALA A 430 49.63 15.77 -5.67
CA ALA A 430 50.59 15.06 -6.52
C ALA A 430 51.06 15.89 -7.73
N GLN A 431 50.18 16.71 -8.32
CA GLN A 431 50.58 17.67 -9.36
C GLN A 431 51.47 18.79 -8.83
N LEU A 432 51.24 19.27 -7.60
CA LEU A 432 52.09 20.27 -6.95
C LEU A 432 53.47 19.68 -6.60
N GLN A 433 53.53 18.45 -6.09
CA GLN A 433 54.78 17.72 -5.85
C GLN A 433 55.55 17.48 -7.17
N ALA A 434 54.90 17.04 -8.24
CA ALA A 434 55.55 16.88 -9.55
C ALA A 434 56.07 18.22 -10.12
N ARG A 435 55.40 19.35 -9.84
CA ARG A 435 55.92 20.69 -10.19
C ARG A 435 57.12 21.07 -9.32
N ARG A 436 57.08 20.82 -8.00
CA ARG A 436 58.21 21.02 -7.08
C ARG A 436 59.43 20.25 -7.56
N ASP A 437 59.28 18.96 -7.82
CA ASP A 437 60.39 18.07 -8.19
C ASP A 437 60.97 18.43 -9.56
N LYS A 438 60.14 18.90 -10.49
CA LYS A 438 60.61 19.51 -11.75
C LYS A 438 61.41 20.79 -11.50
N ILE A 439 60.91 21.71 -10.66
CA ILE A 439 61.62 22.95 -10.31
C ILE A 439 62.96 22.65 -9.63
N VAL A 440 63.00 21.68 -8.71
CA VAL A 440 64.24 21.21 -8.07
C VAL A 440 65.21 20.61 -9.10
N THR A 441 64.71 19.83 -10.07
CA THR A 441 65.53 19.27 -11.16
C THR A 441 66.08 20.38 -12.07
N GLU A 442 65.26 21.35 -12.44
CA GLU A 442 65.68 22.51 -13.25
C GLU A 442 66.73 23.33 -12.49
N LEU A 443 66.52 23.66 -11.22
CA LEU A 443 67.49 24.40 -10.39
C LEU A 443 68.79 23.61 -10.16
N GLY A 444 68.72 22.28 -10.04
CA GLY A 444 69.89 21.40 -10.05
C GLY A 444 70.65 21.42 -11.38
N GLN A 445 69.95 21.50 -12.52
CA GLN A 445 70.59 21.70 -13.83
C GLN A 445 71.22 23.08 -13.97
N TRP A 446 70.58 24.15 -13.50
CA TRP A 446 71.19 25.49 -13.45
C TRP A 446 72.45 25.48 -12.56
N SER A 447 72.42 24.81 -11.40
CA SER A 447 73.58 24.61 -10.53
C SER A 447 74.72 23.88 -11.25
N GLY A 448 74.42 22.74 -11.89
CA GLY A 448 75.43 21.96 -12.62
C GLY A 448 75.98 22.66 -13.87
N VAL A 449 75.20 23.55 -14.50
CA VAL A 449 75.68 24.41 -15.60
C VAL A 449 76.57 25.54 -15.08
N ILE A 450 76.30 26.11 -13.90
CA ILE A 450 77.21 27.05 -13.23
C ILE A 450 78.52 26.33 -12.88
N GLU A 451 78.43 25.15 -12.26
CA GLU A 451 79.59 24.33 -11.87
C GLU A 451 80.43 23.87 -13.08
N ALA A 452 79.80 23.54 -14.21
CA ALA A 452 80.49 23.19 -15.46
C ALA A 452 81.07 24.39 -16.22
N LEU A 453 80.70 25.63 -15.86
CA LEU A 453 81.31 26.86 -16.37
C LEU A 453 82.47 27.36 -15.49
N SER A 454 82.55 26.93 -14.23
CA SER A 454 83.75 27.05 -13.40
C SER A 454 84.76 25.94 -13.71
N VAL A 455 85.96 26.30 -14.16
CA VAL A 455 87.04 25.34 -14.40
C VAL A 455 87.65 24.90 -13.05
N PRO A 456 87.76 23.60 -12.76
CA PRO A 456 88.30 23.14 -11.49
C PRO A 456 89.84 23.18 -11.48
N GLU A 457 90.42 24.16 -10.80
CA GLU A 457 91.76 23.97 -10.21
C GLU A 457 91.66 23.12 -8.95
N THR A 458 92.62 22.22 -8.77
CA THR A 458 92.64 21.25 -7.65
C THR A 458 93.78 21.59 -6.71
N ASP A 459 93.48 22.07 -5.50
CA ASP A 459 93.90 21.35 -4.27
C ASP A 459 93.31 21.91 -2.95
N ALA A 460 93.47 21.13 -1.89
CA ALA A 460 92.79 21.27 -0.60
C ALA A 460 93.18 22.47 0.28
N SER A 461 92.23 22.92 1.13
CA SER A 461 92.55 23.26 2.53
C SER A 461 91.37 23.02 3.50
N ASP A 462 91.71 22.54 4.69
CA ASP A 462 90.82 22.13 5.81
C ASP A 462 90.53 23.30 6.77
N GLY A 463 89.47 23.21 7.58
CA GLY A 463 89.22 24.14 8.70
C GLY A 463 87.76 24.52 9.00
N PRO A 464 87.10 23.91 10.02
CA PRO A 464 85.72 24.21 10.38
C PRO A 464 85.58 25.35 11.41
N ARG A 465 84.45 26.08 11.38
CA ARG A 465 83.97 26.91 12.51
C ARG A 465 82.46 26.79 12.72
N ALA A 466 82.07 26.62 13.98
CA ALA A 466 80.67 26.62 14.41
C ALA A 466 80.14 28.05 14.64
N GLY A 467 78.84 28.23 14.43
CA GLY A 467 78.13 29.49 14.66
C GLY A 467 76.69 29.23 15.10
N GLN A 468 76.49 28.83 16.36
CA GLN A 468 75.16 28.69 16.94
C GLN A 468 74.54 30.08 17.19
N ILE A 469 73.41 30.37 16.56
CA ILE A 469 72.48 31.42 17.00
C ILE A 469 71.07 30.82 16.98
N ALA A 470 70.41 30.81 18.13
CA ALA A 470 69.03 30.38 18.27
C ALA A 470 68.08 31.59 18.16
N PRO A 471 66.93 31.48 17.48
CA PRO A 471 65.89 32.51 17.51
C PRO A 471 65.03 32.38 18.78
N GLU A 472 64.74 33.50 19.44
CA GLU A 472 63.71 33.57 20.50
C GLU A 472 62.31 33.64 19.87
N PRO A 473 61.28 33.03 20.48
CA PRO A 473 59.91 33.08 19.97
C PRO A 473 59.17 34.35 20.40
N HIS A 474 58.66 35.13 19.44
CA HIS A 474 57.70 36.20 19.72
C HIS A 474 56.27 35.64 19.87
N PRO A 475 55.55 35.91 20.98
CA PRO A 475 54.15 35.53 21.12
C PRO A 475 53.22 36.59 20.52
N PHE A 476 52.48 36.24 19.47
CA PHE A 476 51.30 36.98 19.03
C PHE A 476 50.10 36.02 18.94
N ALA A 477 49.25 36.07 19.98
CA ALA A 477 47.85 35.70 19.84
C ALA A 477 47.10 36.84 19.12
N PRO A 478 45.93 36.55 18.55
CA PRO A 478 44.72 36.93 19.29
C PRO A 478 43.77 35.75 19.53
N GLU A 479 43.03 35.83 20.63
CA GLU A 479 41.97 34.89 20.99
C GLU A 479 40.78 35.06 20.04
N PHE A 480 40.29 33.96 19.45
CA PHE A 480 39.05 33.98 18.67
C PHE A 480 37.88 33.65 19.60
N GLN A 481 37.00 34.63 19.85
CA GLN A 481 35.78 34.43 20.63
C GLN A 481 34.70 33.79 19.74
N PRO A 482 34.11 32.64 20.10
CA PRO A 482 32.90 32.16 19.46
C PRO A 482 31.72 32.98 19.95
N ASP A 483 31.09 33.72 19.03
CA ASP A 483 29.86 34.47 19.30
C ASP A 483 28.67 33.54 19.57
N GLN A 484 27.63 34.08 20.21
CA GLN A 484 26.47 33.31 20.68
C GLN A 484 25.45 33.08 19.56
N GLU A 485 25.16 31.81 19.24
CA GLU A 485 23.92 31.48 18.52
C GLU A 485 22.73 31.44 19.48
N THR A 486 21.79 32.36 19.30
CA THR A 486 20.47 32.35 19.93
C THR A 486 19.55 31.35 19.21
N PRO A 487 18.84 30.46 19.93
CA PRO A 487 17.83 29.59 19.31
C PRO A 487 16.54 30.36 19.02
N ASP A 488 15.87 30.09 17.90
CA ASP A 488 14.51 30.58 17.66
C ASP A 488 13.72 29.69 16.68
N ALA A 489 12.41 29.58 16.94
CA ALA A 489 11.31 29.02 16.12
C ALA A 489 11.48 27.64 15.44
#